data_AF-A0A921YMB3-F1
#
_entry.id   AF-A0A921YMB3-F1
#
_cell.length_a   1.000
_cell.length_b   1.000
_cell.length_c   1.000
_cell.angle_alpha   90.00
_cell.angle_beta   90.00
_cell.angle_gamma   90.00
#
_symmetry.space_group_name_H-M   'P 1'
#
loop_
_entity.id
_entity.type
_entity.pdbx_description
1 polymer ?
#
loop_
_entity_poly.entity_id
_entity_poly.type
_entity_poly.pdbx_seq_one_letter_code
_entity_poly.pdbx_strand_id
1 'polypeptide(L)'
;MDNFIIGQLNLHNDRVATSELDTLVRDYKLDVVLVQEQYQHARLRSRVVQFDSSSRAGIYVANSNFTVTSVRNLMTSHCAVAEVSNPSCKVFIVSCYFQYSDPVGPHIHHLRQVLRSLAGRKVIIGADVNASSTLWYGKYRSTDTDRRCAVEDFIAEMNLGIHNTPDAPPTYCSPTGESSIDVTLSSGDVRLDRWRVLPDASCSDHRLIVYEFLPRLTQGFIHNNYDFRYKTKGANWDFFSSLFARHAREFTRNDLSPETCAELMSATFAYCADVAIGRGSITNTRRCDWWNENLVHLRRIFRRARRRFNRLKKRCVTGDTFTSAFNELKIARSHYRAAVQKSKGNLLRKIAARLDKEGPWSPLYLDFKANRPINLSYIDNIKFNNSYTTGIEETTEALLHSLIPDDIINDNNYHNQIRMWAAELPNSPVSNLATLDEFIAIVASLPLNKASGEDKVSNKMIKEACKSAGYSLLSVFNRCIAEGIFPRIWRSGFIRIIPKSGDKAPDDPKSYRPITLLPSLGKLLERLIVPRLLPGGPVFHKNQFGFTIGRSTTDAAISVRRTVSISDGDVSKF
;
A
#
# COMPACT_ATOMS: atom_id res chain seq x y z
N MET A 1 19.84 -7.17 8.06
CA MET A 1 18.89 -8.16 7.52
C MET A 1 17.57 -7.84 8.16
N ASP A 2 16.59 -7.40 7.39
CA ASP A 2 15.26 -7.15 7.92
C ASP A 2 14.48 -8.46 7.79
N ASN A 3 14.50 -9.25 8.87
CA ASN A 3 13.71 -10.48 8.97
C ASN A 3 12.22 -10.11 8.94
N PHE A 4 11.41 -10.96 8.29
CA PHE A 4 9.96 -10.77 8.20
C PHE A 4 9.33 -11.33 9.46
N ILE A 5 8.83 -10.47 10.34
CA ILE A 5 8.20 -10.91 11.59
C ILE A 5 6.70 -11.12 11.32
N ILE A 6 6.26 -12.37 11.38
CA ILE A 6 4.88 -12.75 11.09
C ILE A 6 4.18 -13.17 12.39
N GLY A 7 2.96 -12.65 12.58
CA GLY A 7 2.04 -13.08 13.63
C GLY A 7 0.92 -13.97 13.08
N GLN A 8 0.39 -14.87 13.90
CA GLN A 8 -0.83 -15.63 13.63
C GLN A 8 -1.74 -15.58 14.86
N LEU A 9 -3.01 -15.22 14.68
CA LEU A 9 -3.96 -15.05 15.78
C LEU A 9 -5.42 -15.14 15.34
N ASN A 10 -6.16 -16.06 15.95
CA ASN A 10 -7.62 -16.03 15.95
C ASN A 10 -8.14 -14.99 16.97
N LEU A 11 -8.98 -14.08 16.48
CA LEU A 11 -9.54 -12.94 17.22
C LEU A 11 -10.91 -13.23 17.83
N HIS A 12 -11.50 -14.39 17.54
CA HIS A 12 -12.74 -14.91 18.09
C HIS A 12 -13.95 -13.97 17.91
N ASN A 13 -14.00 -13.31 16.75
CA ASN A 13 -14.95 -12.25 16.39
C ASN A 13 -15.03 -11.13 17.44
N ASP A 14 -13.99 -10.95 18.25
CA ASP A 14 -14.01 -10.03 19.37
C ASP A 14 -13.55 -8.63 18.94
N ARG A 15 -14.43 -7.66 19.16
CA ARG A 15 -14.17 -6.25 18.83
C ARG A 15 -12.94 -5.70 19.53
N VAL A 16 -12.66 -6.10 20.77
CA VAL A 16 -11.52 -5.58 21.55
C VAL A 16 -10.22 -6.24 21.09
N ALA A 17 -10.21 -7.56 20.89
CA ALA A 17 -9.04 -8.29 20.37
C ALA A 17 -8.63 -7.75 19.00
N THR A 18 -9.59 -7.58 18.10
CA THR A 18 -9.35 -6.99 16.77
C THR A 18 -8.81 -5.57 16.87
N SER A 19 -9.29 -4.79 17.84
CA SER A 19 -8.82 -3.42 18.09
C SER A 19 -7.41 -3.34 18.72
N GLU A 20 -6.95 -4.41 19.36
CA GLU A 20 -5.64 -4.50 19.98
C GLU A 20 -4.53 -4.77 18.94
N LEU A 21 -4.90 -5.22 17.74
CA LEU A 21 -3.97 -5.70 16.73
C LEU A 21 -2.91 -4.67 16.34
N ASP A 22 -3.27 -3.40 16.10
CA ASP A 22 -2.29 -2.33 15.84
C ASP A 22 -1.27 -2.16 16.98
N THR A 23 -1.71 -2.42 18.22
CA THR A 23 -0.85 -2.33 19.39
C THR A 23 0.08 -3.54 19.47
N LEU A 24 -0.42 -4.74 19.17
CA LEU A 24 0.40 -5.96 19.08
C LEU A 24 1.48 -5.82 18.01
N VAL A 25 1.08 -5.33 16.84
CA VAL A 25 1.97 -5.03 15.70
C VAL A 25 3.12 -4.12 16.14
N ARG A 26 2.82 -3.02 16.84
CA ARG A 26 3.86 -2.10 17.33
C ARG A 26 4.72 -2.73 18.43
N ASP A 27 4.10 -3.37 19.42
CA ASP A 27 4.79 -3.89 20.60
C ASP A 27 5.74 -5.04 20.24
N TYR A 28 5.37 -5.87 19.25
CA TYR A 28 6.14 -7.03 18.80
C TYR A 28 6.82 -6.84 17.44
N LYS A 29 6.74 -5.63 16.86
CA LYS A 29 7.30 -5.27 15.55
C LYS A 29 6.86 -6.23 14.43
N LEU A 30 5.58 -6.62 14.43
CA LEU A 30 5.05 -7.54 13.42
C LEU A 30 4.91 -6.82 12.08
N ASP A 31 5.36 -7.45 10.99
CA ASP A 31 5.21 -6.93 9.64
C ASP A 31 3.91 -7.41 8.99
N VAL A 32 3.52 -8.67 9.25
CA VAL A 32 2.30 -9.30 8.76
C VAL A 32 1.62 -10.06 9.89
N VAL A 33 0.29 -10.05 9.94
CA VAL A 33 -0.50 -10.86 10.88
C VAL A 33 -1.57 -11.64 10.11
N LEU A 34 -1.53 -12.97 10.19
CA LEU A 34 -2.57 -13.87 9.70
C LEU A 34 -3.66 -13.92 10.76
N VAL A 35 -4.83 -13.37 10.43
CA VAL A 35 -5.96 -13.29 11.35
C VAL A 35 -7.06 -14.27 10.96
N GLN A 36 -7.69 -14.84 11.98
CA GLN A 36 -8.90 -15.65 11.88
C GLN A 36 -9.99 -15.05 12.77
N GLU A 37 -11.24 -15.21 12.37
CA GLU A 37 -12.44 -14.63 13.00
C GLU A 37 -12.26 -13.15 13.39
N GLN A 38 -11.76 -12.31 12.49
CA GLN A 38 -11.67 -10.87 12.76
C GLN A 38 -13.06 -10.24 12.91
N TYR A 39 -13.19 -9.26 13.81
CA TYR A 39 -14.45 -8.54 13.95
C TYR A 39 -14.74 -7.69 12.70
N GLN A 40 -15.79 -8.05 11.98
CA GLN A 40 -16.11 -7.53 10.63
C GLN A 40 -16.29 -6.01 10.56
N HIS A 41 -16.73 -5.36 11.64
CA HIS A 41 -16.91 -3.90 11.70
C HIS A 41 -15.72 -3.17 12.33
N ALA A 42 -14.62 -3.86 12.61
CA ALA A 42 -13.42 -3.20 13.10
C ALA A 42 -12.78 -2.39 11.97
N ARG A 43 -12.66 -1.08 12.17
CA ARG A 43 -11.80 -0.23 11.33
C ARG A 43 -10.34 -0.51 11.69
N LEU A 44 -9.78 -1.57 11.12
CA LEU A 44 -8.36 -1.87 11.19
C LEU A 44 -7.58 -0.82 10.38
N ARG A 45 -6.40 -0.43 10.88
CA ARG A 45 -5.65 0.72 10.34
C ARG A 45 -4.76 0.42 9.14
N SER A 46 -4.58 -0.86 8.81
CA SER A 46 -3.60 -1.33 7.82
C SER A 46 -4.24 -2.12 6.69
N ARG A 47 -3.42 -2.61 5.75
CA ARG A 47 -3.83 -3.39 4.58
C ARG A 47 -4.36 -4.74 5.02
N VAL A 48 -5.68 -4.86 5.14
CA VAL A 48 -6.33 -6.14 5.42
C VAL A 48 -6.80 -6.73 4.11
N VAL A 49 -6.13 -7.79 3.68
CA VAL A 49 -6.59 -8.62 2.56
C VAL A 49 -7.62 -9.61 3.09
N GLN A 50 -8.84 -9.51 2.60
CA GLN A 50 -9.95 -10.42 2.91
C GLN A 50 -10.90 -10.51 1.70
N PHE A 51 -11.68 -11.58 1.60
CA PHE A 51 -12.51 -11.85 0.41
C PHE A 51 -13.69 -10.87 0.32
N ASP A 52 -14.36 -10.66 1.44
CA ASP A 52 -15.53 -9.79 1.58
C ASP A 52 -15.64 -9.25 3.01
N SER A 53 -16.73 -8.51 3.30
CA SER A 53 -17.01 -8.00 4.64
C SER A 53 -17.41 -9.08 5.65
N SER A 54 -17.78 -10.28 5.19
CA SER A 54 -18.24 -11.40 6.02
C SER A 54 -17.10 -12.37 6.40
N SER A 55 -15.91 -12.14 5.86
CA SER A 55 -14.76 -13.05 5.94
C SER A 55 -14.32 -13.33 7.37
N ARG A 56 -14.04 -14.61 7.63
CA ARG A 56 -13.49 -15.17 8.86
C ARG A 56 -11.99 -15.44 8.79
N ALA A 57 -11.36 -15.18 7.65
CA ALA A 57 -9.91 -15.17 7.55
C ALA A 57 -9.46 -13.86 6.88
N GLY A 58 -8.27 -13.40 7.26
CA GLY A 58 -7.69 -12.20 6.67
C GLY A 58 -6.17 -12.16 6.86
N ILE A 59 -5.51 -11.31 6.07
CA ILE A 59 -4.08 -11.05 6.17
C ILE A 59 -3.91 -9.56 6.42
N TYR A 60 -3.43 -9.19 7.60
CA TYR A 60 -3.14 -7.82 7.97
C TYR A 60 -1.66 -7.53 7.69
N VAL A 61 -1.36 -6.66 6.73
CA VAL A 61 0.01 -6.24 6.40
C VAL A 61 0.28 -4.87 7.03
N ALA A 62 1.08 -4.87 8.09
CA ALA A 62 1.42 -3.71 8.90
C ALA A 62 2.52 -2.85 8.29
N ASN A 63 3.54 -3.50 7.71
CA ASN A 63 4.71 -2.80 7.19
C ASN A 63 4.36 -2.07 5.88
N SER A 64 4.56 -0.75 5.84
CA SER A 64 4.27 0.09 4.66
C SER A 64 5.21 -0.20 3.48
N ASN A 65 6.40 -0.73 3.75
CA ASN A 65 7.43 -0.98 2.73
C ASN A 65 7.17 -2.26 1.94
N PHE A 66 6.21 -3.09 2.36
CA PHE A 66 5.83 -4.27 1.62
C PHE A 66 4.82 -3.93 0.53
N THR A 67 5.00 -4.54 -0.63
CA THR A 67 4.00 -4.59 -1.69
C THR A 67 3.11 -5.80 -1.45
N VAL A 68 1.81 -5.63 -1.72
CA VAL A 68 0.80 -6.66 -1.45
C VAL A 68 -0.11 -6.78 -2.66
N THR A 69 -0.25 -8.02 -3.15
CA THR A 69 -1.19 -8.38 -4.21
C THR A 69 -2.11 -9.47 -3.67
N SER A 70 -3.41 -9.24 -3.65
CA SER A 70 -4.39 -10.27 -3.28
C SER A 70 -4.65 -11.20 -4.45
N VAL A 71 -4.76 -12.50 -4.16
CA VAL A 71 -5.05 -13.51 -5.18
C VAL A 71 -6.52 -13.89 -5.06
N ARG A 72 -7.39 -12.95 -5.46
CA ARG A 72 -8.82 -12.95 -5.16
C ARG A 72 -9.56 -14.19 -5.66
N ASN A 73 -9.19 -14.72 -6.82
CA ASN A 73 -9.75 -15.95 -7.38
C ASN A 73 -9.44 -17.21 -6.55
N LEU A 74 -8.43 -17.16 -5.66
CA LEU A 74 -8.07 -18.24 -4.74
C LEU A 74 -8.58 -17.99 -3.31
N MET A 75 -9.34 -16.92 -3.08
CA MET A 75 -9.85 -16.57 -1.76
C MET A 75 -11.29 -17.02 -1.56
N THR A 76 -11.64 -17.28 -0.29
CA THR A 76 -13.01 -17.52 0.17
C THR A 76 -13.23 -16.77 1.49
N SER A 77 -14.44 -16.80 2.04
CA SER A 77 -14.70 -16.24 3.39
C SER A 77 -13.86 -16.90 4.49
N HIS A 78 -13.32 -18.11 4.27
CA HIS A 78 -12.52 -18.87 5.24
C HIS A 78 -11.03 -18.97 4.87
N CYS A 79 -10.62 -18.44 3.72
CA CYS A 79 -9.26 -18.54 3.22
C CYS A 79 -8.86 -17.22 2.55
N ALA A 80 -7.90 -16.52 3.14
CA ALA A 80 -7.31 -15.33 2.54
C ALA A 80 -5.94 -15.70 1.95
N VAL A 81 -5.66 -15.22 0.74
CA VAL A 81 -4.43 -15.51 -0.02
C VAL A 81 -3.88 -14.20 -0.57
N ALA A 82 -2.63 -13.90 -0.24
CA ALA A 82 -1.94 -12.73 -0.76
C ALA A 82 -0.47 -13.03 -1.02
N GLU A 83 0.08 -12.46 -2.08
CA GLU A 83 1.52 -12.33 -2.21
C GLU A 83 1.97 -11.10 -1.42
N VAL A 84 2.96 -11.29 -0.56
CA VAL A 84 3.65 -10.21 0.15
C VAL A 84 5.10 -10.18 -0.31
N SER A 85 5.52 -9.02 -0.81
CA SER A 85 6.85 -8.84 -1.36
C SER A 85 7.52 -7.59 -0.84
N ASN A 86 8.84 -7.63 -0.80
CA ASN A 86 9.72 -6.47 -0.72
C ASN A 86 10.84 -6.65 -1.76
N PRO A 87 11.74 -5.67 -1.93
CA PRO A 87 12.84 -5.79 -2.90
C PRO A 87 13.76 -7.00 -2.71
N SER A 88 13.78 -7.63 -1.53
CA SER A 88 14.67 -8.75 -1.20
C SER A 88 14.00 -10.11 -1.21
N CYS A 89 12.67 -10.20 -1.10
CA CYS A 89 11.96 -11.47 -1.16
C CYS A 89 10.47 -11.35 -1.48
N LYS A 90 9.93 -12.48 -1.95
CA LYS A 90 8.50 -12.68 -2.25
C LYS A 90 8.04 -13.96 -1.59
N VAL A 91 6.85 -13.92 -0.99
CA VAL A 91 6.23 -15.07 -0.33
C VAL A 91 4.71 -14.95 -0.42
N PHE A 92 4.05 -16.07 -0.70
CA PHE A 92 2.60 -16.16 -0.60
C PHE A 92 2.22 -16.49 0.84
N ILE A 93 1.31 -15.71 1.39
CA ILE A 93 0.78 -15.87 2.74
C ILE A 93 -0.68 -16.30 2.61
N VAL A 94 -1.02 -17.36 3.34
CA VAL A 94 -2.36 -17.96 3.37
C VAL A 94 -2.85 -17.97 4.82
N SER A 95 -3.95 -17.28 5.09
CA SER A 95 -4.65 -17.36 6.39
C SER A 95 -5.92 -18.17 6.23
N CYS A 96 -6.10 -19.20 7.05
CA CYS A 96 -7.27 -20.08 6.99
C CYS A 96 -7.97 -20.24 8.34
N TYR A 97 -9.29 -20.33 8.29
CA TYR A 97 -10.12 -20.69 9.44
C TYR A 97 -11.04 -21.85 9.06
N PHE A 98 -10.75 -23.04 9.57
CA PHE A 98 -11.63 -24.19 9.37
C PHE A 98 -12.68 -24.15 10.46
N GLN A 99 -13.92 -23.81 10.09
CA GLN A 99 -14.98 -23.63 11.08
C GLN A 99 -15.25 -24.96 11.81
N TYR A 100 -15.40 -24.87 13.14
CA TYR A 100 -15.56 -26.06 13.99
C TYR A 100 -16.84 -26.84 13.67
N SER A 101 -17.95 -26.14 13.38
CA SER A 101 -19.23 -26.75 13.06
C SER A 101 -19.29 -27.39 11.67
N ASP A 102 -18.31 -27.12 10.82
CA ASP A 102 -18.38 -27.43 9.39
C ASP A 102 -17.51 -28.65 9.07
N PRO A 103 -17.89 -29.48 8.09
CA PRO A 103 -17.04 -30.55 7.59
C PRO A 103 -15.69 -30.00 7.11
N VAL A 104 -14.60 -30.71 7.42
CA VAL A 104 -13.24 -30.25 7.07
C VAL A 104 -12.88 -30.43 5.60
N GLY A 105 -13.53 -31.39 4.93
CA GLY A 105 -13.25 -31.78 3.54
C GLY A 105 -13.26 -30.61 2.54
N PRO A 106 -14.29 -29.74 2.52
CA PRO A 106 -14.32 -28.56 1.64
C PRO A 106 -13.16 -27.59 1.86
N HIS A 107 -12.77 -27.34 3.12
CA HIS A 107 -11.64 -26.46 3.44
C HIS A 107 -10.32 -27.04 2.91
N ILE A 108 -10.10 -28.34 3.11
CA ILE A 108 -8.92 -29.05 2.60
C ILE A 108 -8.91 -29.08 1.07
N HIS A 109 -10.04 -29.38 0.43
CA HIS A 109 -10.14 -29.41 -1.03
C HIS A 109 -9.78 -28.05 -1.63
N HIS A 110 -10.31 -26.96 -1.05
CA HIS A 110 -9.97 -25.62 -1.47
C HIS A 110 -8.48 -25.31 -1.27
N LEU A 111 -7.89 -25.64 -0.12
CA LEU A 111 -6.46 -25.44 0.11
C LEU A 111 -5.57 -26.25 -0.85
N ARG A 112 -5.97 -27.46 -1.25
CA ARG A 112 -5.28 -28.22 -2.31
C ARG A 112 -5.28 -27.44 -3.62
N GLN A 113 -6.41 -26.84 -4.00
CA GLN A 113 -6.48 -26.01 -5.22
C GLN A 113 -5.55 -24.80 -5.10
N VAL A 114 -5.54 -24.10 -3.96
CA VAL A 114 -4.64 -22.98 -3.70
C VAL A 114 -3.17 -23.41 -3.87
N LEU A 115 -2.76 -24.51 -3.23
CA LEU A 115 -1.37 -24.98 -3.29
C LEU A 115 -0.96 -25.48 -4.68
N ARG A 116 -1.87 -26.12 -5.42
CA ARG A 116 -1.63 -26.52 -6.81
C ARG A 116 -1.48 -25.31 -7.73
N SER A 117 -2.31 -24.28 -7.55
CA SER A 117 -2.18 -23.01 -8.29
C SER A 117 -0.91 -22.23 -7.94
N LEU A 118 -0.37 -22.43 -6.74
CA LEU A 118 0.87 -21.80 -6.26
C LEU A 118 2.09 -22.75 -6.30
N ALA A 119 2.02 -23.82 -7.10
CA ALA A 119 3.09 -24.81 -7.19
C ALA A 119 4.42 -24.15 -7.58
N GLY A 120 5.51 -24.56 -6.90
CA GLY A 120 6.85 -23.98 -7.09
C GLY A 120 7.06 -22.60 -6.44
N ARG A 121 6.05 -22.02 -5.79
CA ARG A 121 6.18 -20.75 -5.04
C ARG A 121 6.42 -21.01 -3.55
N LYS A 122 6.99 -20.02 -2.87
CA LYS A 122 7.16 -20.02 -1.41
C LYS A 122 5.82 -19.69 -0.76
N VAL A 123 5.28 -20.61 0.04
CA VAL A 123 3.98 -20.47 0.68
C VAL A 123 4.12 -20.65 2.19
N ILE A 124 3.54 -19.72 2.96
CA ILE A 124 3.36 -19.82 4.42
C ILE A 124 1.86 -19.87 4.69
N ILE A 125 1.43 -20.84 5.48
CA ILE A 125 0.03 -21.03 5.87
C ILE A 125 -0.09 -20.92 7.38
N GLY A 126 -0.94 -20.01 7.85
CA GLY A 126 -1.39 -19.98 9.23
C GLY A 126 -2.86 -20.36 9.27
N ALA A 127 -3.17 -21.50 9.88
CA ALA A 127 -4.52 -22.04 9.93
C ALA A 127 -4.96 -22.28 11.37
N ASP A 128 -6.18 -21.87 11.71
CA ASP A 128 -6.92 -22.47 12.81
C ASP A 128 -7.71 -23.65 12.23
N VAL A 129 -7.20 -24.85 12.47
CA VAL A 129 -7.75 -26.08 11.88
C VAL A 129 -8.86 -26.68 12.74
N ASN A 130 -9.03 -26.20 13.98
CA ASN A 130 -9.97 -26.78 14.95
C ASN A 130 -9.80 -28.29 15.13
N ALA A 131 -8.57 -28.80 14.99
CA ALA A 131 -8.22 -30.21 15.10
C ALA A 131 -6.96 -30.39 15.97
N SER A 132 -6.91 -31.46 16.76
CA SER A 132 -5.76 -31.75 17.63
C SER A 132 -4.98 -32.98 17.14
N SER A 133 -3.71 -32.79 16.80
CA SER A 133 -2.77 -33.86 16.41
C SER A 133 -1.49 -33.79 17.22
N THR A 134 -0.84 -34.94 17.39
CA THR A 134 0.53 -35.04 17.91
C THR A 134 1.56 -34.41 16.98
N LEU A 135 1.30 -34.32 15.66
CA LEU A 135 2.22 -33.71 14.68
C LEU A 135 2.48 -32.22 14.94
N TRP A 136 1.52 -31.50 15.52
CA TRP A 136 1.67 -30.12 16.00
C TRP A 136 1.56 -30.01 17.52
N TYR A 137 1.89 -31.09 18.23
CA TYR A 137 2.00 -31.15 19.69
C TYR A 137 0.69 -30.84 20.44
N GLY A 138 -0.44 -31.15 19.82
CA GLY A 138 -1.75 -31.22 20.45
C GLY A 138 -1.92 -32.48 21.29
N LYS A 139 -2.86 -32.45 22.24
CA LYS A 139 -3.24 -33.65 23.01
C LYS A 139 -4.11 -34.56 22.15
N TYR A 140 -3.86 -35.86 22.20
CA TYR A 140 -4.73 -36.84 21.56
C TYR A 140 -6.16 -36.73 22.12
N ARG A 141 -7.16 -36.69 21.23
CA ARG A 141 -8.59 -36.74 21.56
C ARG A 141 -9.26 -37.76 20.66
N SER A 142 -9.96 -38.73 21.24
CA SER A 142 -10.64 -39.81 20.49
C SER A 142 -11.83 -39.30 19.66
N THR A 143 -12.43 -38.18 20.04
CA THR A 143 -13.64 -37.61 19.43
C THR A 143 -13.38 -36.80 18.15
N ASP A 144 -12.13 -36.61 17.76
CA ASP A 144 -11.72 -35.70 16.66
C ASP A 144 -10.96 -36.44 15.55
N THR A 145 -11.13 -37.76 15.49
CA THR A 145 -10.29 -38.65 14.66
C THR A 145 -10.40 -38.33 13.18
N ASP A 146 -11.61 -38.16 12.64
CA ASP A 146 -11.82 -37.93 11.20
C ASP A 146 -11.22 -36.60 10.73
N ARG A 147 -11.40 -35.54 11.52
CA ARG A 147 -10.88 -34.21 11.20
C ARG A 147 -9.36 -34.17 11.29
N ARG A 148 -8.79 -34.78 12.34
CA ARG A 148 -7.35 -34.92 12.52
C ARG A 148 -6.73 -35.66 11.33
N CYS A 149 -7.20 -36.87 11.03
CA CYS A 149 -6.65 -37.70 9.96
C CYS A 149 -6.71 -36.97 8.61
N ALA A 150 -7.83 -36.32 8.29
CA ALA A 150 -7.95 -35.57 7.04
C ALA A 150 -6.92 -34.44 6.91
N VAL A 151 -6.61 -33.71 8.00
CA VAL A 151 -5.60 -32.65 8.00
C VAL A 151 -4.18 -33.23 7.93
N GLU A 152 -3.91 -34.32 8.63
CA GLU A 152 -2.62 -35.03 8.58
C GLU A 152 -2.33 -35.55 7.16
N ASP A 153 -3.31 -36.22 6.55
CA ASP A 153 -3.22 -36.73 5.18
C ASP A 153 -2.99 -35.60 4.18
N PHE A 154 -3.68 -34.47 4.33
CA PHE A 154 -3.49 -33.28 3.50
C PHE A 154 -2.06 -32.72 3.61
N ILE A 155 -1.54 -32.59 4.83
CA ILE A 155 -0.18 -32.08 5.08
C ILE A 155 0.85 -33.00 4.41
N ALA A 156 0.68 -34.32 4.55
CA ALA A 156 1.56 -35.31 3.93
C ALA A 156 1.46 -35.29 2.40
N GLU A 157 0.24 -35.28 1.84
CA GLU A 157 -0.01 -35.25 0.40
C GLU A 157 0.61 -34.01 -0.27
N MET A 158 0.51 -32.85 0.37
CA MET A 158 1.06 -31.58 -0.15
C MET A 158 2.52 -31.35 0.25
N ASN A 159 3.14 -32.29 0.98
CA ASN A 159 4.51 -32.20 1.49
C ASN A 159 4.81 -30.87 2.23
N LEU A 160 3.93 -30.52 3.18
CA LEU A 160 4.04 -29.28 3.94
C LEU A 160 4.89 -29.48 5.21
N GLY A 161 5.78 -28.54 5.48
CA GLY A 161 6.52 -28.48 6.73
C GLY A 161 5.66 -27.95 7.87
N ILE A 162 5.68 -28.61 9.03
CA ILE A 162 5.01 -28.16 10.26
C ILE A 162 6.03 -27.42 11.14
N HIS A 163 5.71 -26.21 11.59
CA HIS A 163 6.63 -25.34 12.36
C HIS A 163 6.26 -25.17 13.84
N ASN A 164 5.12 -25.72 14.27
CA ASN A 164 4.78 -25.78 15.68
C ASN A 164 5.91 -26.49 16.45
N THR A 165 6.15 -26.09 17.71
CA THR A 165 7.24 -26.63 18.54
C THR A 165 6.71 -27.31 19.79
N PRO A 166 7.39 -28.36 20.31
CA PRO A 166 6.92 -29.15 21.44
C PRO A 166 6.88 -28.38 22.76
N ASP A 167 7.80 -27.42 22.95
CA ASP A 167 7.94 -26.67 24.20
C ASP A 167 6.95 -25.50 24.32
N ALA A 168 6.17 -25.24 23.26
CA ALA A 168 5.26 -24.13 23.24
C ALA A 168 4.00 -24.40 24.09
N PRO A 169 3.47 -23.38 24.78
CA PRO A 169 2.17 -23.50 25.43
C PRO A 169 1.07 -23.74 24.37
N PRO A 170 -0.06 -24.37 24.75
CA PRO A 170 -1.19 -24.58 23.85
C PRO A 170 -1.64 -23.28 23.17
N THR A 171 -2.18 -23.35 21.96
CA THR A 171 -2.52 -22.14 21.19
C THR A 171 -3.87 -21.53 21.60
N TYR A 172 -4.78 -22.35 22.14
CA TYR A 172 -6.09 -21.96 22.63
C TYR A 172 -6.25 -22.23 24.13
N CYS A 173 -6.89 -21.31 24.84
CA CYS A 173 -7.18 -21.44 26.26
C CYS A 173 -8.56 -20.90 26.60
N SER A 174 -9.45 -21.80 27.03
CA SER A 174 -10.78 -21.50 27.56
C SER A 174 -10.85 -21.83 29.05
N PRO A 175 -11.98 -21.49 29.73
CA PRO A 175 -12.26 -21.99 31.06
C PRO A 175 -12.38 -23.52 31.12
N THR A 176 -12.81 -24.16 30.04
CA THR A 176 -13.07 -25.60 29.95
C THR A 176 -11.83 -26.43 29.58
N GLY A 177 -10.77 -25.81 29.07
CA GLY A 177 -9.54 -26.55 28.73
C GLY A 177 -8.52 -25.73 27.94
N GLU A 178 -7.45 -26.41 27.54
CA GLU A 178 -6.47 -25.89 26.58
C GLU A 178 -6.29 -26.87 25.43
N SER A 179 -5.99 -26.36 24.24
CA SER A 179 -5.73 -27.16 23.04
C SER A 179 -4.77 -26.45 22.09
N SER A 180 -4.07 -27.23 21.28
CA SER A 180 -3.24 -26.75 20.18
C SER A 180 -3.98 -27.02 18.88
N ILE A 181 -4.68 -26.02 18.38
CA ILE A 181 -5.56 -26.09 17.19
C ILE A 181 -5.15 -25.10 16.10
N ASP A 182 -4.18 -24.23 16.40
CA ASP A 182 -3.60 -23.30 15.45
C ASP A 182 -2.28 -23.88 14.93
N VAL A 183 -2.18 -24.07 13.62
CA VAL A 183 -1.03 -24.71 12.95
C VAL A 183 -0.36 -23.71 12.02
N THR A 184 0.97 -23.73 12.00
CA THR A 184 1.80 -22.98 11.04
C THR A 184 2.47 -23.97 10.10
N LEU A 185 2.15 -23.87 8.81
CA LEU A 185 2.67 -24.74 7.75
C LEU A 185 3.45 -23.93 6.72
N SER A 186 4.33 -24.59 5.96
CA SER A 186 4.96 -23.98 4.80
C SER A 186 5.27 -24.97 3.67
N SER A 187 5.49 -24.46 2.46
CA SER A 187 6.15 -25.25 1.42
C SER A 187 7.62 -25.54 1.77
N GLY A 188 8.21 -26.59 1.18
CA GLY A 188 9.52 -27.14 1.59
C GLY A 188 10.70 -26.16 1.52
N ASP A 189 10.66 -25.16 0.64
CA ASP A 189 11.76 -24.19 0.45
C ASP A 189 11.71 -23.00 1.42
N VAL A 190 10.74 -22.99 2.34
CA VAL A 190 10.52 -21.91 3.30
C VAL A 190 11.18 -22.25 4.63
N ARG A 191 12.05 -21.36 5.10
CA ARG A 191 12.64 -21.42 6.44
C ARG A 191 11.97 -20.41 7.36
N LEU A 192 11.32 -20.93 8.40
CA LEU A 192 10.82 -20.14 9.53
C LEU A 192 11.73 -20.37 10.73
N ASP A 193 12.00 -19.31 11.49
CA ASP A 193 12.81 -19.37 12.71
C ASP A 193 12.08 -18.70 13.87
N ARG A 194 12.54 -18.98 15.10
CA ARG A 194 12.05 -18.36 16.35
C ARG A 194 10.54 -18.46 16.54
N TRP A 195 9.93 -19.53 16.04
CA TRP A 195 8.51 -19.80 16.23
C TRP A 195 8.20 -19.94 17.73
N ARG A 196 7.22 -19.18 18.21
CA ARG A 196 6.81 -19.19 19.62
C ARG A 196 5.36 -18.74 19.80
N VAL A 197 4.74 -19.21 20.88
CA VAL A 197 3.42 -18.77 21.32
C VAL A 197 3.56 -17.76 22.47
N LEU A 198 2.84 -16.64 22.37
CA LEU A 198 2.84 -15.55 23.36
C LEU A 198 1.52 -15.56 24.17
N PRO A 199 1.46 -16.23 25.33
CA PRO A 199 0.22 -16.52 26.05
C PRO A 199 -0.47 -15.30 26.67
N ASP A 200 0.26 -14.19 26.86
CA ASP A 200 -0.23 -12.97 27.54
C ASP A 200 -0.33 -11.76 26.59
N ALA A 201 -0.13 -11.97 25.29
CA ALA A 201 -0.07 -10.88 24.33
C ALA A 201 -1.44 -10.24 24.06
N SER A 202 -2.42 -11.08 23.71
CA SER A 202 -3.76 -10.71 23.25
C SER A 202 -4.83 -10.92 24.33
N CYS A 203 -5.92 -10.16 24.26
CA CYS A 203 -7.13 -10.41 25.05
C CYS A 203 -8.06 -11.49 24.46
N SER A 204 -7.71 -12.11 23.32
CA SER A 204 -8.39 -13.30 22.78
C SER A 204 -8.17 -14.53 23.69
N ASP A 205 -9.04 -15.53 23.50
CA ASP A 205 -8.90 -16.86 24.10
C ASP A 205 -7.82 -17.67 23.36
N HIS A 206 -7.57 -17.36 22.08
CA HIS A 206 -6.39 -17.79 21.35
C HIS A 206 -5.17 -16.93 21.73
N ARG A 207 -4.00 -17.54 21.63
CA ARG A 207 -2.70 -16.96 21.96
C ARG A 207 -1.97 -16.59 20.66
N LEU A 208 -1.30 -15.46 20.66
CA LEU A 208 -0.59 -14.96 19.49
C LEU A 208 0.63 -15.84 19.21
N ILE A 209 0.69 -16.42 18.02
CA ILE A 209 1.87 -17.10 17.48
C ILE A 209 2.75 -16.05 16.78
N VAL A 210 4.06 -16.11 16.96
CA VAL A 210 5.03 -15.23 16.27
C VAL A 210 6.20 -16.07 15.76
N TYR A 211 6.62 -15.81 14.52
CA TYR A 211 7.78 -16.44 13.88
C TYR A 211 8.45 -15.48 12.90
N GLU A 212 9.70 -15.77 12.53
CA GLU A 212 10.49 -14.99 11.61
C GLU A 212 10.66 -15.77 10.29
N PHE A 213 10.25 -15.19 9.17
CA PHE A 213 10.57 -15.74 7.85
C PHE A 213 11.93 -15.23 7.39
N LEU A 214 12.82 -16.18 7.04
CA LEU A 214 14.19 -15.93 6.62
C LEU A 214 14.31 -16.12 5.10
N PRO A 215 14.30 -15.03 4.30
CA PRO A 215 14.52 -15.16 2.88
C PRO A 215 15.97 -15.58 2.59
N ARG A 216 16.16 -16.67 1.82
CA ARG A 216 17.48 -16.94 1.19
C ARG A 216 17.76 -15.81 0.21
N LEU A 217 18.91 -15.15 0.36
CA LEU A 217 19.37 -14.08 -0.54
C LEU A 217 19.34 -14.58 -1.98
N THR A 218 18.51 -13.97 -2.83
CA THR A 218 18.87 -13.86 -4.25
C THR A 218 20.03 -12.87 -4.32
N GLN A 219 21.18 -13.33 -4.80
CA GLN A 219 22.34 -12.46 -5.06
C GLN A 219 21.91 -11.29 -5.96
N GLY A 220 22.28 -10.08 -5.56
CA GLY A 220 22.24 -8.89 -6.42
C GLY A 220 20.93 -8.14 -6.47
N PHE A 221 20.45 -7.60 -5.35
CA PHE A 221 19.51 -6.47 -5.40
C PHE A 221 20.02 -5.32 -4.54
N ILE A 222 20.45 -4.26 -5.22
CA ILE A 222 20.78 -2.96 -4.62
C ILE A 222 19.50 -2.46 -3.94
N HIS A 223 19.62 -2.12 -2.66
CA HIS A 223 18.56 -1.52 -1.87
C HIS A 223 18.18 -0.19 -2.51
N ASN A 224 17.25 -0.24 -3.44
CA ASN A 224 16.83 0.92 -4.19
C ASN A 224 15.93 1.75 -3.28
N ASN A 225 16.60 2.67 -2.58
CA ASN A 225 16.11 3.56 -1.54
C ASN A 225 15.18 4.63 -2.14
N TYR A 226 14.16 4.23 -2.91
CA TYR A 226 13.29 5.12 -3.70
C TYR A 226 12.09 5.67 -2.95
N ASP A 227 11.81 5.16 -1.75
CA ASP A 227 10.60 5.48 -0.97
C ASP A 227 10.88 6.52 0.14
N PHE A 228 11.49 7.63 -0.26
CA PHE A 228 11.67 8.80 0.58
C PHE A 228 11.03 10.04 -0.04
N ARG A 229 10.84 11.07 0.81
CA ARG A 229 10.52 12.43 0.38
C ARG A 229 11.49 13.41 1.01
N TYR A 230 11.84 14.45 0.26
CA TYR A 230 12.60 15.57 0.78
C TYR A 230 11.77 16.40 1.76
N LYS A 231 12.35 16.74 2.92
CA LYS A 231 11.68 17.57 3.94
C LYS A 231 11.71 19.05 3.57
N THR A 232 10.87 19.44 2.61
CA THR A 232 10.83 20.81 2.07
C THR A 232 10.33 21.88 3.06
N LYS A 233 9.72 21.48 4.18
CA LYS A 233 9.30 22.36 5.27
C LYS A 233 10.44 22.51 6.28
N GLY A 234 10.90 23.74 6.49
CA GLY A 234 12.03 24.03 7.38
C GLY A 234 13.42 23.78 6.77
N ALA A 235 13.49 23.46 5.47
CA ALA A 235 14.77 23.34 4.77
C ALA A 235 15.47 24.71 4.63
N ASN A 236 16.81 24.70 4.66
CA ASN A 236 17.62 25.89 4.43
C ASN A 236 17.71 26.17 2.92
N TRP A 237 16.78 26.96 2.41
CA TRP A 237 16.68 27.27 0.99
C TRP A 237 17.78 28.20 0.50
N ASP A 238 18.28 29.10 1.34
CA ASP A 238 19.39 29.99 0.98
C ASP A 238 20.67 29.19 0.74
N PHE A 239 20.93 28.19 1.58
CA PHE A 239 22.04 27.25 1.37
C PHE A 239 21.83 26.41 0.10
N PHE A 240 20.62 25.87 -0.12
CA PHE A 240 20.30 25.13 -1.35
C PHE A 240 20.56 25.96 -2.61
N SER A 241 20.04 27.19 -2.67
CA SER A 241 20.19 28.08 -3.83
C SER A 241 21.66 28.45 -4.06
N SER A 242 22.39 28.80 -2.99
CA SER A 242 23.82 29.12 -3.08
C SER A 242 24.65 27.94 -3.56
N LEU A 243 24.37 26.73 -3.06
CA LEU A 243 25.02 25.50 -3.48
C LEU A 243 24.70 25.19 -4.95
N PHE A 244 23.43 25.31 -5.35
CA PHE A 244 22.99 25.06 -6.73
C PHE A 244 23.68 26.00 -7.72
N ALA A 245 23.75 27.30 -7.40
CA ALA A 245 24.44 28.29 -8.24
C ALA A 245 25.94 27.98 -8.43
N ARG A 246 26.61 27.42 -7.41
CA ARG A 246 28.02 27.01 -7.51
C ARG A 246 28.25 25.92 -8.56
N HIS A 247 27.30 25.00 -8.71
CA HIS A 247 27.37 23.90 -9.68
C HIS A 247 26.73 24.26 -11.04
N ALA A 248 26.14 25.45 -11.18
CA ALA A 248 25.41 25.83 -12.38
C ALA A 248 26.28 25.80 -13.66
N ARG A 249 27.59 26.08 -13.53
CA ARG A 249 28.53 26.04 -14.66
C ARG A 249 28.79 24.63 -15.18
N GLU A 250 28.58 23.60 -14.37
CA GLU A 250 28.88 22.22 -14.75
C GLU A 250 27.90 21.72 -15.82
N PHE A 251 26.63 22.12 -15.75
CA PHE A 251 25.60 21.70 -16.70
C PHE A 251 25.35 22.70 -17.84
N THR A 252 26.06 23.84 -17.90
CA THR A 252 25.95 24.83 -18.98
C THR A 252 27.18 24.88 -19.89
N ARG A 253 28.04 23.86 -19.86
CA ARG A 253 29.23 23.86 -20.71
C ARG A 253 28.85 23.69 -22.18
N ASN A 254 29.51 24.46 -23.05
CA ASN A 254 29.21 24.48 -24.49
C ASN A 254 29.61 23.19 -25.22
N ASP A 255 30.54 22.41 -24.67
CA ASP A 255 31.01 21.14 -25.24
C ASP A 255 30.06 19.96 -24.99
N LEU A 256 29.05 20.16 -24.14
CA LEU A 256 28.07 19.12 -23.80
C LEU A 256 26.87 19.18 -24.74
N SER A 257 26.27 18.03 -25.06
CA SER A 257 24.97 17.97 -25.74
C SER A 257 23.83 18.48 -24.83
N PRO A 258 22.67 18.91 -25.37
CA PRO A 258 21.51 19.26 -24.56
C PRO A 258 21.01 18.11 -23.68
N GLU A 259 21.13 16.88 -24.17
CA GLU A 259 20.81 15.66 -23.40
C GLU A 259 21.69 15.57 -22.14
N THR A 260 23.01 15.70 -22.31
CA THR A 260 23.97 15.67 -21.18
C THR A 260 23.79 16.86 -20.25
N CYS A 261 23.49 18.05 -20.77
CA CYS A 261 23.18 19.22 -19.94
C CYS A 261 21.95 18.97 -19.05
N ALA A 262 20.90 18.35 -19.60
CA ALA A 262 19.68 18.00 -18.86
C ALA A 262 19.91 16.92 -17.80
N GLU A 263 20.74 15.92 -18.10
CA GLU A 263 21.16 14.89 -17.15
C GLU A 263 21.94 15.50 -15.97
N LEU A 264 22.96 16.31 -16.26
CA LEU A 264 23.75 16.99 -15.23
C LEU A 264 22.91 17.99 -14.42
N MET A 265 21.98 18.70 -15.05
CA MET A 265 21.06 19.60 -14.34
C MET A 265 20.17 18.80 -13.37
N SER A 266 19.60 17.68 -13.82
CA SER A 266 18.78 16.80 -12.96
C SER A 266 19.61 16.22 -11.80
N ALA A 267 20.85 15.78 -12.08
CA ALA A 267 21.79 15.29 -11.07
C ALA A 267 22.18 16.38 -10.07
N THR A 268 22.37 17.62 -10.51
CA THR A 268 22.67 18.77 -9.66
C THR A 268 21.52 19.07 -8.71
N PHE A 269 20.27 19.02 -9.19
CA PHE A 269 19.09 19.13 -8.33
C PHE A 269 19.06 18.06 -7.24
N ALA A 270 19.31 16.79 -7.62
CA ALA A 270 19.33 15.67 -6.69
C ALA A 270 20.44 15.83 -5.64
N TYR A 271 21.67 16.13 -6.07
CA TYR A 271 22.81 16.36 -5.20
C TYR A 271 22.56 17.50 -4.20
N CYS A 272 22.14 18.67 -4.70
CA CYS A 272 21.88 19.82 -3.84
C CYS A 272 20.75 19.54 -2.85
N ALA A 273 19.71 18.81 -3.28
CA ALA A 273 18.63 18.41 -2.40
C ALA A 273 19.10 17.44 -1.32
N ASP A 274 19.93 16.46 -1.64
CA ASP A 274 20.48 15.52 -0.66
C ASP A 274 21.35 16.19 0.40
N VAL A 275 22.14 17.18 0.00
CA VAL A 275 23.03 17.92 0.90
C VAL A 275 22.26 18.94 1.75
N ALA A 276 21.32 19.69 1.14
CA ALA A 276 20.66 20.82 1.80
C ALA A 276 19.28 20.49 2.40
N ILE A 277 18.61 19.45 1.92
CA ILE A 277 17.20 19.15 2.20
C ILE A 277 17.12 17.72 2.71
N GLY A 278 17.28 17.52 4.02
CA GLY A 278 17.30 16.18 4.60
C GLY A 278 16.12 15.28 4.16
N ARG A 279 16.39 13.97 4.02
CA ARG A 279 15.39 12.97 3.63
C ARG A 279 14.46 12.62 4.79
N GLY A 280 13.20 12.36 4.49
CA GLY A 280 12.21 11.79 5.40
C GLY A 280 11.69 10.46 4.87
N SER A 281 11.49 9.49 5.78
CA SER A 281 10.79 8.25 5.47
C SER A 281 9.29 8.50 5.30
N ILE A 282 8.63 7.74 4.42
CA ILE A 282 7.16 7.66 4.32
C ILE A 282 6.63 6.78 5.47
N THR A 283 7.13 6.94 6.69
CA THR A 283 6.55 6.28 7.85
C THR A 283 5.29 7.04 8.24
N ASN A 284 4.16 6.60 7.70
CA ASN A 284 2.83 6.95 8.21
C ASN A 284 2.57 6.21 9.54
N THR A 285 3.45 6.34 10.53
CA THR A 285 3.14 5.89 11.89
C THR A 285 2.11 6.85 12.48
N ARG A 286 0.84 6.61 12.14
CA ARG A 286 -0.29 7.38 12.65
C ARG A 286 -0.44 7.14 14.16
N ARG A 287 -0.67 8.21 14.92
CA ARG A 287 -0.91 8.14 16.36
C ARG A 287 -2.23 7.42 16.65
N CYS A 288 -2.23 6.56 17.66
CA CYS A 288 -3.43 5.90 18.15
C CYS A 288 -4.10 6.79 19.21
N ASP A 289 -4.91 7.76 18.80
CA ASP A 289 -5.37 8.84 19.70
C ASP A 289 -6.33 8.41 20.82
N TRP A 290 -6.96 7.23 20.69
CA TRP A 290 -7.79 6.66 21.77
C TRP A 290 -6.96 5.88 22.80
N TRP A 291 -5.68 5.63 22.55
CA TRP A 291 -4.79 4.93 23.47
C TRP A 291 -4.21 5.89 24.51
N ASN A 292 -4.26 5.52 25.79
CA ASN A 292 -3.80 6.38 26.89
C ASN A 292 -3.17 5.56 28.03
N GLU A 293 -2.57 6.25 29.00
CA GLU A 293 -1.86 5.62 30.11
C GLU A 293 -2.76 4.75 30.99
N ASN A 294 -4.03 5.13 31.18
CA ASN A 294 -4.99 4.30 31.92
C ASN A 294 -5.21 2.94 31.24
N LEU A 295 -5.31 2.91 29.91
CA LEU A 295 -5.38 1.65 29.16
C LEU A 295 -4.11 0.82 29.29
N VAL A 296 -2.93 1.46 29.29
CA VAL A 296 -1.65 0.77 29.54
C VAL A 296 -1.64 0.15 30.95
N HIS A 297 -2.12 0.89 31.95
CA HIS A 297 -2.21 0.42 33.34
C HIS A 297 -3.17 -0.78 33.49
N LEU A 298 -4.40 -0.66 32.96
CA LEU A 298 -5.39 -1.74 33.01
C LEU A 298 -4.94 -2.98 32.23
N ARG A 299 -4.25 -2.80 31.09
CA ARG A 299 -3.63 -3.90 30.34
C ARG A 299 -2.54 -4.60 31.15
N ARG A 300 -1.74 -3.86 31.93
CA ARG A 300 -0.74 -4.44 32.84
C ARG A 300 -1.40 -5.27 33.96
N ILE A 301 -2.49 -4.77 34.56
CA ILE A 301 -3.26 -5.53 35.56
C ILE A 301 -3.82 -6.81 34.95
N PHE A 302 -4.51 -6.72 33.82
CA PHE A 302 -5.03 -7.87 33.09
C PHE A 302 -3.92 -8.91 32.79
N ARG A 303 -2.78 -8.48 32.27
CA ARG A 303 -1.64 -9.36 32.00
C ARG A 303 -1.03 -9.97 33.27
N ARG A 304 -1.07 -9.28 34.41
CA ARG A 304 -0.60 -9.83 35.70
C ARG A 304 -1.56 -10.91 36.21
N ALA A 305 -2.87 -10.65 36.17
CA ALA A 305 -3.89 -11.62 36.55
C ALA A 305 -3.83 -12.87 35.65
N ARG A 306 -3.66 -12.69 34.33
CA ARG A 306 -3.50 -13.79 33.36
C ARG A 306 -2.25 -14.63 33.66
N ARG A 307 -1.10 -13.98 33.93
CA ARG A 307 0.14 -14.67 34.35
C ARG A 307 0.00 -15.41 35.68
N ARG A 308 -0.73 -14.86 36.65
CA ARG A 308 -1.00 -15.54 37.94
C ARG A 308 -1.84 -16.79 37.71
N PHE A 309 -2.95 -16.67 37.00
CA PHE A 309 -3.83 -17.79 36.66
C PHE A 309 -3.09 -18.88 35.89
N ASN A 310 -2.36 -18.52 34.82
CA ASN A 310 -1.59 -19.48 34.02
C ASN A 310 -0.52 -20.21 34.85
N ARG A 311 0.14 -19.52 35.80
CA ARG A 311 1.13 -20.16 36.71
C ARG A 311 0.47 -21.17 37.66
N LEU A 312 -0.68 -20.83 38.24
CA LEU A 312 -1.41 -21.72 39.14
C LEU A 312 -1.94 -22.95 38.37
N LYS A 313 -2.48 -22.73 37.18
CA LYS A 313 -2.92 -23.78 36.26
C LYS A 313 -1.78 -24.72 35.89
N LYS A 314 -0.59 -24.19 35.54
CA LYS A 314 0.61 -24.98 35.24
C LYS A 314 1.10 -25.81 36.44
N ARG A 315 0.89 -25.33 37.67
CA ARG A 315 1.24 -26.04 38.91
C ARG A 315 0.14 -26.99 39.39
N CYS A 316 -0.93 -27.18 38.62
CA CYS A 316 -2.08 -28.03 38.99
C CYS A 316 -2.71 -27.63 40.34
N VAL A 317 -2.64 -26.35 40.72
CA VAL A 317 -3.26 -25.84 41.95
C VAL A 317 -4.78 -25.82 41.77
N THR A 318 -5.52 -26.40 42.71
CA THR A 318 -6.99 -26.47 42.72
C THR A 318 -7.57 -25.75 43.95
N GLY A 319 -8.91 -25.70 44.06
CA GLY A 319 -9.61 -25.08 45.19
C GLY A 319 -9.68 -23.55 45.13
N ASP A 320 -9.90 -22.92 46.28
CA ASP A 320 -10.23 -21.49 46.39
C ASP A 320 -9.19 -20.55 45.79
N THR A 321 -7.91 -20.91 45.87
CA THR A 321 -6.81 -20.12 45.29
C THR A 321 -6.92 -20.08 43.77
N PHE A 322 -7.30 -21.18 43.14
CA PHE A 322 -7.49 -21.27 41.69
C PHE A 322 -8.74 -20.49 41.26
N THR A 323 -9.85 -20.68 41.96
CA THR A 323 -11.12 -19.97 41.72
C THR A 323 -10.95 -18.45 41.90
N SER A 324 -10.23 -18.02 42.93
CA SER A 324 -9.90 -16.61 43.17
C SER A 324 -9.08 -16.01 42.04
N ALA A 325 -8.03 -16.70 41.57
CA ALA A 325 -7.22 -16.22 40.45
C ALA A 325 -7.99 -16.18 39.12
N PHE A 326 -8.91 -17.13 38.90
CA PHE A 326 -9.81 -17.12 37.74
C PHE A 326 -10.79 -15.93 37.79
N ASN A 327 -11.39 -15.67 38.96
CA ASN A 327 -12.27 -14.53 39.17
C ASN A 327 -11.53 -13.20 38.99
N GLU A 328 -10.31 -13.08 39.51
CA GLU A 328 -9.45 -11.91 39.30
C GLU A 328 -9.17 -11.67 37.80
N LEU A 329 -8.81 -12.72 37.06
CA LEU A 329 -8.61 -12.65 35.61
C LEU A 329 -9.88 -12.18 34.89
N LYS A 330 -11.04 -12.75 35.24
CA LYS A 330 -12.34 -12.40 34.66
C LYS A 330 -12.67 -10.92 34.89
N ILE A 331 -12.51 -10.43 36.11
CA ILE A 331 -12.75 -9.03 36.50
C ILE A 331 -11.77 -8.10 35.76
N ALA A 332 -10.47 -8.40 35.80
CA ALA A 332 -9.45 -7.58 35.14
C ALA A 332 -9.65 -7.49 33.62
N ARG A 333 -10.03 -8.61 32.97
CA ARG A 333 -10.38 -8.65 31.55
C ARG A 333 -11.59 -7.78 31.25
N SER A 334 -12.65 -7.89 32.06
CA SER A 334 -13.88 -7.08 31.92
C SER A 334 -13.60 -5.59 32.05
N HIS A 335 -12.86 -5.18 33.10
CA HIS A 335 -12.50 -3.77 33.34
C HIS A 335 -11.66 -3.20 32.20
N TYR A 336 -10.65 -3.94 31.74
CA TYR A 336 -9.85 -3.52 30.59
C TYR A 336 -10.69 -3.36 29.32
N ARG A 337 -11.55 -4.34 29.00
CA ARG A 337 -12.46 -4.28 27.85
C ARG A 337 -13.40 -3.08 27.91
N ALA A 338 -14.02 -2.84 29.07
CA ALA A 338 -14.91 -1.70 29.27
C ALA A 338 -14.18 -0.36 29.10
N ALA A 339 -12.96 -0.25 29.63
CA ALA A 339 -12.15 0.96 29.50
C ALA A 339 -11.74 1.26 28.05
N VAL A 340 -11.42 0.22 27.26
CA VAL A 340 -11.13 0.38 25.82
C VAL A 340 -12.33 0.97 25.09
N GLN A 341 -13.53 0.42 25.32
CA GLN A 341 -14.75 0.93 24.69
C GLN A 341 -15.07 2.36 25.13
N LYS A 342 -14.93 2.66 26.44
CA LYS A 342 -15.12 4.01 26.98
C LYS A 342 -14.15 5.02 26.35
N SER A 343 -12.87 4.66 26.20
CA SER A 343 -11.87 5.55 25.59
C SER A 343 -12.19 5.86 24.13
N LYS A 344 -12.59 4.85 23.34
CA LYS A 344 -13.04 5.04 21.96
C LYS A 344 -14.28 5.92 21.87
N GLY A 345 -15.27 5.70 22.72
CA GLY A 345 -16.47 6.54 22.80
C GLY A 345 -16.18 7.98 23.19
N ASN A 346 -15.22 8.20 24.10
CA ASN A 346 -14.76 9.54 24.48
C ASN A 346 -14.07 10.25 23.31
N LEU A 347 -13.23 9.56 22.52
CA LEU A 347 -12.62 10.14 21.32
C LEU A 347 -13.70 10.55 20.31
N LEU A 348 -14.68 9.68 20.04
CA LEU A 348 -15.77 9.99 19.12
C LEU A 348 -16.58 11.22 19.58
N ARG A 349 -16.90 11.31 20.89
CA ARG A 349 -17.57 12.49 21.46
C ARG A 349 -16.73 13.76 21.33
N LYS A 350 -15.42 13.69 21.56
CA LYS A 350 -14.50 14.83 21.36
C LYS A 350 -14.47 15.30 19.90
N ILE A 351 -14.50 14.35 18.96
CA ILE A 351 -14.53 14.64 17.52
C ILE A 351 -15.86 15.31 17.15
N ALA A 352 -17.00 14.74 17.57
CA ALA A 352 -18.33 15.29 17.32
C ALA A 352 -18.49 16.72 17.86
N ALA A 353 -18.08 16.96 19.10
CA ALA A 353 -18.17 18.28 19.73
C ALA A 353 -17.32 19.37 19.04
N ARG A 354 -16.28 18.98 18.27
CA ARG A 354 -15.49 19.92 17.46
C ARG A 354 -16.12 20.16 16.08
N LEU A 355 -16.76 19.15 15.48
CA LEU A 355 -17.46 19.28 14.19
C LEU A 355 -18.58 20.32 14.29
N ASP A 356 -19.32 20.30 15.39
CA ASP A 356 -20.41 21.25 15.65
C ASP A 356 -19.91 22.70 15.75
N LYS A 357 -18.64 22.92 16.13
CA LYS A 357 -18.06 24.26 16.34
C LYS A 357 -17.34 24.82 15.11
N GLU A 358 -16.62 23.97 14.39
CA GLU A 358 -15.72 24.41 13.32
C GLU A 358 -16.22 24.09 11.90
N GLY A 359 -17.35 23.38 11.80
CA GLY A 359 -17.95 22.96 10.54
C GLY A 359 -17.29 21.71 9.91
N PRO A 360 -17.95 21.09 8.92
CA PRO A 360 -17.54 19.79 8.35
C PRO A 360 -16.22 19.84 7.55
N TRP A 361 -15.71 21.03 7.25
CA TRP A 361 -14.51 21.24 6.41
C TRP A 361 -13.30 21.80 7.21
N SER A 362 -13.35 21.75 8.55
CA SER A 362 -12.32 22.29 9.45
C SER A 362 -11.01 21.45 9.47
N PRO A 363 -10.01 21.78 10.32
CA PRO A 363 -8.90 20.88 10.65
C PRO A 363 -9.33 19.43 10.97
N LEU A 364 -10.58 19.21 11.41
CA LEU A 364 -11.17 17.88 11.53
C LEU A 364 -11.28 17.12 10.21
N TYR A 365 -11.51 17.77 9.08
CA TYR A 365 -11.42 17.13 7.76
C TYR A 365 -10.01 16.60 7.53
N LEU A 366 -8.97 17.31 7.98
CA LEU A 366 -7.58 16.82 7.93
C LEU A 366 -7.35 15.68 8.90
N ASP A 367 -7.91 15.72 10.11
CA ASP A 367 -7.83 14.61 11.09
C ASP A 367 -8.59 13.36 10.60
N PHE A 368 -9.78 13.53 10.00
CA PHE A 368 -10.54 12.46 9.38
C PHE A 368 -9.88 11.96 8.10
N LYS A 369 -9.24 12.81 7.30
CA LYS A 369 -8.43 12.40 6.15
C LYS A 369 -7.14 11.67 6.60
N ALA A 370 -6.56 12.11 7.71
CA ALA A 370 -5.41 11.52 8.38
C ALA A 370 -5.77 10.28 9.22
N ASN A 371 -7.05 10.01 9.47
CA ASN A 371 -7.54 8.82 10.17
C ASN A 371 -8.51 7.96 9.34
N ARG A 372 -8.80 8.37 8.09
CA ARG A 372 -9.49 7.53 7.11
C ARG A 372 -8.65 6.27 7.01
N PRO A 373 -9.21 5.04 7.12
CA PRO A 373 -8.44 3.87 6.73
C PRO A 373 -7.90 4.20 5.35
N ILE A 374 -6.58 4.40 5.25
CA ILE A 374 -5.98 4.40 3.94
C ILE A 374 -6.21 2.94 3.59
N ASN A 375 -7.14 2.66 2.69
CA ASN A 375 -6.99 1.50 1.84
C ASN A 375 -5.66 1.77 1.14
N LEU A 376 -4.56 1.41 1.81
CA LEU A 376 -3.25 1.27 1.20
C LEU A 376 -3.55 0.15 0.22
N SER A 377 -3.89 0.55 -1.01
CA SER A 377 -4.48 -0.34 -1.99
C SER A 377 -3.49 -1.46 -2.22
N TYR A 378 -3.83 -2.66 -1.76
CA TYR A 378 -3.34 -3.85 -2.41
C TYR A 378 -4.07 -3.95 -3.74
N ILE A 379 -3.42 -4.53 -4.73
CA ILE A 379 -4.02 -4.74 -6.04
C ILE A 379 -4.61 -6.15 -6.03
N ASP A 380 -5.87 -6.28 -6.42
CA ASP A 380 -6.45 -7.59 -6.71
C ASP A 380 -5.83 -8.11 -8.00
N ASN A 381 -5.52 -9.40 -8.03
CA ASN A 381 -5.04 -10.02 -9.25
C ASN A 381 -6.02 -9.82 -10.40
N ILE A 382 -5.45 -9.61 -11.57
CA ILE A 382 -6.17 -9.12 -12.73
C ILE A 382 -6.53 -10.27 -13.64
N LYS A 383 -7.75 -10.22 -14.18
CA LYS A 383 -8.20 -11.10 -15.24
C LYS A 383 -7.63 -10.61 -16.57
N PHE A 384 -6.81 -11.44 -17.19
CA PHE A 384 -6.12 -11.15 -18.45
C PHE A 384 -6.09 -12.40 -19.34
N ASN A 385 -6.45 -12.26 -20.62
CA ASN A 385 -6.52 -13.36 -21.59
C ASN A 385 -7.27 -14.61 -21.07
N ASN A 386 -8.46 -14.42 -20.49
CA ASN A 386 -9.30 -15.48 -19.90
C ASN A 386 -8.69 -16.24 -18.71
N SER A 387 -7.58 -15.77 -18.14
CA SER A 387 -6.95 -16.33 -16.96
C SER A 387 -6.78 -15.26 -15.87
N TYR A 388 -6.57 -15.68 -14.63
CA TYR A 388 -6.22 -14.76 -13.55
C TYR A 388 -4.72 -14.80 -13.33
N THR A 389 -4.11 -13.62 -13.24
CA THR A 389 -2.70 -13.48 -12.88
C THR A 389 -2.43 -14.00 -11.46
N THR A 390 -1.21 -14.45 -11.20
CA THR A 390 -0.78 -14.96 -9.89
C THR A 390 0.49 -14.24 -9.43
N GLY A 391 0.30 -13.24 -8.56
CA GLY A 391 1.39 -12.43 -8.01
C GLY A 391 1.59 -11.10 -8.74
N ILE A 392 2.47 -10.28 -8.18
CA ILE A 392 2.63 -8.87 -8.52
C ILE A 392 3.23 -8.65 -9.90
N GLU A 393 4.17 -9.50 -10.34
CA GLU A 393 4.80 -9.34 -11.66
C GLU A 393 3.78 -9.53 -12.78
N GLU A 394 3.11 -10.69 -12.79
CA GLU A 394 2.09 -11.04 -13.77
C GLU A 394 0.94 -10.03 -13.75
N THR A 395 0.49 -9.62 -12.56
CA THR A 395 -0.54 -8.57 -12.41
C THR A 395 -0.07 -7.22 -12.97
N THR A 396 1.18 -6.83 -12.74
CA THR A 396 1.73 -5.56 -13.25
C THR A 396 1.84 -5.57 -14.76
N GLU A 397 2.35 -6.66 -15.34
CA GLU A 397 2.45 -6.85 -16.79
C GLU A 397 1.08 -6.84 -17.46
N ALA A 398 0.10 -7.55 -16.90
CA ALA A 398 -1.28 -7.53 -17.39
C ALA A 398 -1.91 -6.13 -17.35
N LEU A 399 -1.65 -5.35 -16.28
CA LEU A 399 -2.10 -3.96 -16.19
C LEU A 399 -1.42 -3.08 -17.23
N LEU A 400 -0.11 -3.22 -17.43
CA LEU A 400 0.64 -2.47 -18.44
C LEU A 400 0.10 -2.75 -19.84
N HIS A 401 0.03 -4.02 -20.25
CA HIS A 401 -0.52 -4.39 -21.56
C HIS A 401 -1.96 -3.90 -21.78
N SER A 402 -2.79 -3.91 -20.73
CA SER A 402 -4.20 -3.53 -20.87
C SER A 402 -4.43 -2.01 -20.87
N LEU A 403 -3.65 -1.27 -20.07
CA LEU A 403 -3.86 0.17 -19.85
C LEU A 403 -2.96 1.05 -20.70
N ILE A 404 -1.82 0.52 -21.11
CA ILE A 404 -0.78 1.16 -21.92
C ILE A 404 -0.33 0.14 -22.97
N PRO A 405 -1.23 -0.24 -23.89
CA PRO A 405 -0.88 -1.22 -24.92
C PRO A 405 0.25 -0.67 -25.78
N ASP A 406 1.15 -1.58 -26.18
CA ASP A 406 2.18 -1.24 -27.16
C ASP A 406 1.52 -0.83 -28.48
N ASP A 407 2.22 0.02 -29.21
CA ASP A 407 1.80 0.49 -30.51
C ASP A 407 1.90 -0.65 -31.54
N ILE A 408 0.76 -1.30 -31.79
CA ILE A 408 0.65 -2.35 -32.81
C ILE A 408 0.59 -1.66 -34.17
N ILE A 409 1.69 -1.71 -34.92
CA ILE A 409 1.82 -1.11 -36.26
C ILE A 409 0.85 -1.80 -37.22
N ASN A 410 -0.38 -1.29 -37.26
CA ASN A 410 -1.40 -1.62 -38.26
C ASN A 410 -1.85 -0.31 -38.92
N ASP A 411 -0.86 0.46 -39.35
CA ASP A 411 -1.02 1.79 -39.91
C ASP A 411 -1.64 1.73 -41.31
N ASN A 412 -2.62 2.59 -41.57
CA ASN A 412 -3.05 2.88 -42.94
C ASN A 412 -2.04 3.84 -43.62
N ASN A 413 -2.21 4.12 -44.91
CA ASN A 413 -1.30 5.01 -45.66
C ASN A 413 -1.15 6.39 -45.01
N TYR A 414 -2.22 6.94 -44.43
CA TYR A 414 -2.18 8.24 -43.75
C TYR A 414 -1.33 8.19 -42.47
N HIS A 415 -1.50 7.15 -41.63
CA HIS A 415 -0.70 6.99 -40.42
C HIS A 415 0.78 6.74 -40.72
N ASN A 416 1.08 5.93 -41.74
CA ASN A 416 2.46 5.72 -42.21
C ASN A 416 3.11 7.05 -42.61
N GLN A 417 2.40 7.91 -43.34
CA GLN A 417 2.91 9.22 -43.74
C GLN A 417 3.18 10.15 -42.54
N ILE A 418 2.30 10.14 -41.53
CA ILE A 418 2.55 10.88 -40.27
C ILE A 418 3.81 10.38 -39.56
N ARG A 419 4.02 9.06 -39.47
CA ARG A 419 5.22 8.52 -38.83
C ARG A 419 6.49 8.91 -39.56
N MET A 420 6.45 8.90 -40.90
CA MET A 420 7.58 9.37 -41.72
C MET A 420 7.89 10.84 -41.43
N TRP A 421 6.87 11.73 -41.45
CA TRP A 421 7.06 13.14 -41.12
C TRP A 421 7.54 13.37 -39.68
N ALA A 422 7.06 12.58 -38.71
CA ALA A 422 7.48 12.69 -37.32
C ALA A 422 8.92 12.19 -37.08
N ALA A 423 9.43 11.31 -37.95
CA ALA A 423 10.81 10.82 -37.90
C ALA A 423 11.81 11.80 -38.54
N GLU A 424 11.35 12.69 -39.41
CA GLU A 424 12.18 13.75 -39.99
C GLU A 424 12.46 14.84 -38.95
N LEU A 425 13.74 15.07 -38.67
CA LEU A 425 14.16 16.18 -37.82
C LEU A 425 13.87 17.51 -38.55
N PRO A 426 13.36 18.54 -37.85
CA PRO A 426 13.15 19.84 -38.48
C PRO A 426 14.46 20.41 -39.03
N ASN A 427 14.44 20.84 -40.29
CA ASN A 427 15.61 21.37 -41.01
C ASN A 427 16.13 22.72 -40.48
N SER A 428 15.44 23.35 -39.52
CA SER A 428 15.85 24.64 -38.93
C SER A 428 15.68 24.62 -37.42
N PRO A 429 16.65 25.15 -36.65
CA PRO A 429 16.48 25.37 -35.22
C PRO A 429 15.31 26.33 -34.96
N VAL A 430 14.58 26.09 -33.88
CA VAL A 430 13.50 26.99 -33.44
C VAL A 430 14.12 28.32 -33.02
N SER A 431 13.89 29.39 -33.80
CA SER A 431 14.49 30.71 -33.57
C SER A 431 13.79 31.52 -32.48
N ASN A 432 12.51 31.23 -32.19
CA ASN A 432 11.76 31.86 -31.12
C ASN A 432 12.10 31.23 -29.76
N LEU A 433 13.24 31.57 -29.17
CA LEU A 433 13.68 31.06 -27.86
C LEU A 433 13.04 31.83 -26.69
N ALA A 434 13.09 31.27 -25.48
CA ALA A 434 12.51 31.90 -24.30
C ALA A 434 13.42 32.97 -23.73
N THR A 435 12.83 34.11 -23.35
CA THR A 435 13.54 35.17 -22.64
C THR A 435 13.64 34.82 -21.16
N LEU A 436 14.55 35.48 -20.44
CA LEU A 436 14.66 35.28 -19.00
C LEU A 436 13.39 35.70 -18.25
N ASP A 437 12.77 36.81 -18.64
CA ASP A 437 11.55 37.30 -17.99
C ASP A 437 10.39 36.32 -18.18
N GLU A 438 10.24 35.77 -19.40
CA GLU A 438 9.27 34.71 -19.70
C GLU A 438 9.51 33.49 -18.81
N PHE A 439 10.77 33.03 -18.74
CA PHE A 439 11.15 31.87 -17.94
C PHE A 439 10.87 32.06 -16.45
N ILE A 440 11.26 33.21 -15.88
CA ILE A 440 11.01 33.55 -14.48
C ILE A 440 9.51 33.59 -14.18
N ALA A 441 8.70 34.21 -15.05
CA ALA A 441 7.25 34.26 -14.90
C ALA A 441 6.62 32.86 -14.92
N ILE A 442 7.04 31.99 -15.85
CA ILE A 442 6.59 30.60 -15.93
C ILE A 442 6.98 29.84 -14.66
N VAL A 443 8.22 29.95 -14.19
CA VAL A 443 8.68 29.29 -12.96
C VAL A 443 7.89 29.79 -11.75
N ALA A 444 7.64 31.10 -11.64
CA ALA A 444 6.84 31.68 -10.56
C ALA A 444 5.40 31.13 -10.54
N SER A 445 4.81 30.85 -11.70
CA SER A 445 3.47 30.27 -11.85
C SER A 445 3.35 28.79 -11.42
N LEU A 446 4.46 28.09 -11.20
CA LEU A 446 4.42 26.65 -10.90
C LEU A 446 3.65 26.40 -9.59
N PRO A 447 2.64 25.51 -9.57
CA PRO A 447 1.88 25.22 -8.36
C PRO A 447 2.76 24.51 -7.34
N LEU A 448 2.72 24.99 -6.09
CA LEU A 448 3.35 24.33 -4.95
C LEU A 448 2.53 23.08 -4.56
N ASN A 449 3.17 22.07 -3.97
CA ASN A 449 2.54 20.83 -3.50
C ASN A 449 2.04 19.87 -4.59
N LYS A 450 2.59 19.93 -5.82
CA LYS A 450 2.43 18.85 -6.81
C LYS A 450 3.36 17.68 -6.49
N ALA A 451 2.92 16.47 -6.86
CA ALA A 451 3.75 15.28 -6.76
C ALA A 451 4.92 15.36 -7.77
N SER A 452 6.14 15.15 -7.28
CA SER A 452 7.34 15.04 -8.10
C SER A 452 7.36 13.72 -8.88
N GLY A 453 8.17 13.69 -9.95
CA GLY A 453 8.51 12.47 -10.67
C GLY A 453 9.41 11.55 -9.84
N GLU A 454 9.97 10.54 -10.51
CA GLU A 454 10.88 9.59 -9.88
C GLU A 454 12.14 10.25 -9.30
N ASP A 455 12.61 11.31 -9.97
CA ASP A 455 13.74 12.18 -9.59
C ASP A 455 13.55 12.94 -8.26
N LYS A 456 12.33 12.93 -7.71
CA LYS A 456 11.91 13.67 -6.51
C LYS A 456 12.15 15.19 -6.59
N VAL A 457 12.43 15.75 -7.77
CA VAL A 457 12.63 17.19 -7.97
C VAL A 457 11.27 17.87 -7.90
N SER A 458 11.11 18.78 -6.94
CA SER A 458 9.84 19.48 -6.69
C SER A 458 9.80 20.85 -7.36
N ASN A 459 8.60 21.33 -7.68
CA ASN A 459 8.41 22.71 -8.16
C ASN A 459 8.99 23.76 -7.21
N LYS A 460 9.04 23.46 -5.90
CA LYS A 460 9.67 24.34 -4.92
C LYS A 460 11.18 24.43 -5.14
N MET A 461 11.86 23.30 -5.36
CA MET A 461 13.30 23.29 -5.67
C MET A 461 13.60 24.08 -6.94
N ILE A 462 12.78 23.93 -7.99
CA ILE A 462 12.93 24.69 -9.24
C ILE A 462 12.81 26.20 -8.98
N LYS A 463 11.80 26.63 -8.22
CA LYS A 463 11.65 28.06 -7.86
C LYS A 463 12.84 28.61 -7.10
N GLU A 464 13.36 27.85 -6.13
CA GLU A 464 14.49 28.27 -5.30
C GLU A 464 15.81 28.27 -6.08
N ALA A 465 16.04 27.31 -6.97
CA ALA A 465 17.19 27.30 -7.88
C ALA A 465 17.13 28.50 -8.86
N CYS A 466 15.95 28.81 -9.40
CA CYS A 466 15.76 29.91 -10.35
C CYS A 466 16.17 31.29 -9.78
N LYS A 467 15.99 31.52 -8.47
CA LYS A 467 16.42 32.77 -7.81
C LYS A 467 17.92 33.06 -7.96
N SER A 468 18.75 32.04 -8.12
CA SER A 468 20.22 32.15 -8.12
C SER A 468 20.87 31.69 -9.42
N ALA A 469 20.21 30.83 -10.20
CA ALA A 469 20.73 30.22 -11.41
C ALA A 469 19.75 30.30 -12.59
N GLY A 470 18.84 31.28 -12.61
CA GLY A 470 17.79 31.42 -13.64
C GLY A 470 18.32 31.42 -15.08
N TYR A 471 19.38 32.17 -15.36
CA TYR A 471 20.04 32.18 -16.68
C TYR A 471 20.61 30.80 -17.06
N SER A 472 21.29 30.13 -16.15
CA SER A 472 21.88 28.81 -16.39
C SER A 472 20.80 27.75 -16.68
N LEU A 473 19.72 27.75 -15.90
CA LEU A 473 18.57 26.86 -16.14
C LEU A 473 17.95 27.12 -17.51
N LEU A 474 17.66 28.39 -17.82
CA LEU A 474 17.10 28.79 -19.10
C LEU A 474 18.00 28.39 -20.28
N SER A 475 19.32 28.54 -20.13
CA SER A 475 20.27 28.15 -21.18
C SER A 475 20.12 26.69 -21.58
N VAL A 476 19.92 25.78 -20.61
CA VAL A 476 19.70 24.35 -20.92
C VAL A 476 18.38 24.16 -21.67
N PHE A 477 17.29 24.77 -21.19
CA PHE A 477 15.98 24.67 -21.86
C PHE A 477 15.98 25.25 -23.28
N ASN A 478 16.61 26.41 -23.48
CA ASN A 478 16.73 27.03 -24.80
C ASN A 478 17.60 26.21 -25.75
N ARG A 479 18.64 25.54 -25.26
CA ARG A 479 19.41 24.58 -26.07
C ARG A 479 18.56 23.38 -26.49
N CYS A 480 17.77 22.81 -25.57
CA CYS A 480 16.80 21.77 -25.91
C CYS A 480 15.81 22.22 -27.00
N ILE A 481 15.27 23.45 -26.90
CA ILE A 481 14.32 24.00 -27.88
C ILE A 481 15.01 24.26 -29.22
N ALA A 482 16.18 24.91 -29.22
CA ALA A 482 16.92 25.26 -30.42
C ALA A 482 17.34 24.01 -31.21
N GLU A 483 17.83 22.98 -30.53
CA GLU A 483 18.33 21.75 -31.14
C GLU A 483 17.22 20.71 -31.37
N GLY A 484 15.97 20.98 -30.96
CA GLY A 484 14.84 20.05 -31.12
C GLY A 484 14.94 18.79 -30.26
N ILE A 485 15.67 18.85 -29.13
CA ILE A 485 15.94 17.71 -28.26
C ILE A 485 15.06 17.79 -27.01
N PHE A 486 14.20 16.79 -26.84
CA PHE A 486 13.54 16.53 -25.55
C PHE A 486 14.33 15.45 -24.79
N PRO A 487 14.96 15.78 -23.65
CA PRO A 487 15.82 14.83 -22.92
C PRO A 487 15.11 13.53 -22.53
N ARG A 488 15.77 12.38 -22.70
CA ARG A 488 15.28 11.05 -22.31
C ARG A 488 14.97 10.97 -20.82
N ILE A 489 15.84 11.51 -19.97
CA ILE A 489 15.62 11.53 -18.51
C ILE A 489 14.34 12.28 -18.11
N TRP A 490 13.87 13.21 -18.94
CA TRP A 490 12.61 13.95 -18.72
C TRP A 490 11.37 13.28 -19.32
N ARG A 491 11.55 12.24 -20.16
CA ARG A 491 10.47 11.41 -20.73
C ARG A 491 10.21 10.16 -19.91
N SER A 492 11.18 9.71 -19.13
CA SER A 492 10.99 8.59 -18.19
C SER A 492 10.07 9.01 -17.05
N GLY A 493 9.02 8.22 -16.78
CA GLY A 493 8.00 8.55 -15.79
C GLY A 493 7.59 7.35 -14.97
N PHE A 494 7.25 7.59 -13.70
CA PHE A 494 6.80 6.54 -12.80
C PHE A 494 5.27 6.40 -12.87
N ILE A 495 4.77 5.22 -13.23
CA ILE A 495 3.33 4.97 -13.32
C ILE A 495 2.77 4.62 -11.94
N ARG A 496 1.82 5.44 -11.46
CA ARG A 496 0.98 5.13 -10.30
C ARG A 496 -0.37 4.60 -10.79
N ILE A 497 -0.68 3.36 -10.47
CA ILE A 497 -1.99 2.77 -10.71
C ILE A 497 -2.94 3.20 -9.59
N ILE A 498 -4.07 3.81 -9.95
CA ILE A 498 -5.09 4.27 -8.99
C ILE A 498 -6.43 3.62 -9.33
N PRO A 499 -7.10 2.93 -8.39
CA PRO A 499 -8.45 2.42 -8.59
C PRO A 499 -9.43 3.53 -8.94
N LYS A 500 -10.33 3.28 -9.90
CA LYS A 500 -11.49 4.13 -10.16
C LYS A 500 -12.45 4.03 -8.97
N SER A 501 -13.17 5.11 -8.70
CA SER A 501 -14.21 5.14 -7.68
C SER A 501 -15.47 4.40 -8.13
N GLY A 502 -16.24 3.89 -7.17
CA GLY A 502 -17.49 3.15 -7.40
C GLY A 502 -17.30 1.64 -7.38
N ASP A 503 -18.39 0.91 -7.62
CA ASP A 503 -18.43 -0.57 -7.57
C ASP A 503 -17.92 -1.19 -8.88
N LYS A 504 -16.70 -0.79 -9.29
CA LYS A 504 -16.02 -1.37 -10.45
C LYS A 504 -15.35 -2.69 -10.05
N ALA A 505 -15.42 -3.68 -10.93
CA ALA A 505 -14.86 -5.01 -10.70
C ALA A 505 -13.33 -4.91 -10.51
N PRO A 506 -12.79 -5.28 -9.33
CA PRO A 506 -11.40 -4.99 -9.00
C PRO A 506 -10.39 -5.86 -9.76
N ASP A 507 -10.85 -6.92 -10.42
CA ASP A 507 -10.11 -7.82 -11.30
C ASP A 507 -10.07 -7.35 -12.77
N ASP A 508 -10.85 -6.33 -13.15
CA ASP A 508 -10.83 -5.73 -14.49
C ASP A 508 -9.71 -4.67 -14.58
N PRO A 509 -8.74 -4.78 -15.52
CA PRO A 509 -7.74 -3.73 -15.72
C PRO A 509 -8.36 -2.34 -15.91
N LYS A 510 -9.51 -2.24 -16.59
CA LYS A 510 -10.22 -0.98 -16.85
C LYS A 510 -10.77 -0.33 -15.58
N SER A 511 -10.78 -1.02 -14.45
CA SER A 511 -11.14 -0.45 -13.15
C SER A 511 -10.03 0.43 -12.58
N TYR A 512 -8.87 0.51 -13.21
CA TYR A 512 -7.74 1.31 -12.75
C TYR A 512 -7.43 2.47 -13.71
N ARG A 513 -6.75 3.50 -13.19
CA ARG A 513 -6.23 4.64 -13.94
C ARG A 513 -4.70 4.63 -13.83
N PRO A 514 -3.98 4.52 -14.95
CA PRO A 514 -2.54 4.77 -14.94
C PRO A 514 -2.32 6.29 -14.86
N ILE A 515 -1.63 6.74 -13.82
CA ILE A 515 -1.19 8.14 -13.70
C ILE A 515 0.33 8.16 -13.78
N THR A 516 0.86 8.69 -14.87
CA THR A 516 2.31 8.83 -15.05
C THR A 516 2.81 10.09 -14.34
N LEU A 517 3.71 9.90 -13.38
CA LEU A 517 4.43 10.98 -12.71
C LEU A 517 5.70 11.31 -13.49
N LEU A 518 5.56 12.22 -14.46
CA LEU A 518 6.68 12.75 -15.23
C LEU A 518 7.53 13.76 -14.41
N PRO A 519 8.85 13.86 -14.66
CA PRO A 519 9.78 14.83 -14.09
C PRO A 519 9.29 16.27 -14.19
N SER A 520 9.51 17.04 -13.13
CA SER A 520 9.06 18.45 -13.07
C SER A 520 9.79 19.33 -14.11
N LEU A 521 11.06 19.02 -14.40
CA LEU A 521 11.86 19.73 -15.40
C LEU A 521 11.35 19.49 -16.82
N GLY A 522 10.93 18.25 -17.16
CA GLY A 522 10.29 17.95 -18.44
C GLY A 522 9.00 18.74 -18.67
N LYS A 523 8.13 18.80 -17.65
CA LYS A 523 6.91 19.63 -17.68
C LYS A 523 7.20 21.11 -17.81
N LEU A 524 8.32 21.58 -17.27
CA LEU A 524 8.76 22.97 -17.44
C LEU A 524 9.20 23.23 -18.89
N LEU A 525 9.95 22.31 -19.50
CA LEU A 525 10.28 22.38 -20.93
C LEU A 525 9.00 22.41 -21.80
N GLU A 526 8.03 21.54 -21.53
CA GLU A 526 6.73 21.56 -22.24
C GLU A 526 6.04 22.94 -22.14
N ARG A 527 6.02 23.54 -20.95
CA ARG A 527 5.45 24.89 -20.74
C ARG A 527 6.16 25.98 -21.53
N LEU A 528 7.46 25.82 -21.79
CA LEU A 528 8.20 26.72 -22.67
C LEU A 528 7.90 26.44 -24.14
N ILE A 529 7.67 25.19 -24.53
CA ILE A 529 7.37 24.83 -25.93
C ILE A 529 5.96 25.25 -26.34
N VAL A 530 4.95 25.09 -25.48
CA VAL A 530 3.52 25.31 -25.83
C VAL A 530 3.23 26.69 -26.46
N PRO A 531 3.68 27.83 -25.89
CA PRO A 531 3.46 29.15 -26.48
C PRO A 531 4.06 29.33 -27.87
N ARG A 532 5.08 28.53 -28.22
CA ARG A 532 5.77 28.58 -29.51
C ARG A 532 5.06 27.74 -30.56
N LEU A 533 4.37 26.67 -30.16
CA LEU A 533 3.61 25.80 -31.06
C LEU A 533 2.19 26.31 -31.34
N LEU A 534 1.52 26.89 -30.35
CA LEU A 534 0.10 27.26 -30.49
C LEU A 534 -0.21 28.28 -31.61
N PRO A 535 0.60 29.33 -31.86
CA PRO A 535 0.31 30.29 -32.93
C PRO A 535 0.27 29.67 -34.33
N GLY A 536 0.98 28.56 -34.57
CA GLY A 536 0.97 27.79 -35.81
C GLY A 536 0.23 26.46 -35.72
N GLY A 537 -0.53 26.24 -34.64
CA GLY A 537 -1.21 24.98 -34.36
C GLY A 537 -2.46 24.75 -35.23
N PRO A 538 -3.04 23.54 -35.18
CA PRO A 538 -4.24 23.23 -35.93
C PRO A 538 -5.42 24.12 -35.48
N VAL A 539 -6.27 24.50 -36.44
CA VAL A 539 -7.53 25.19 -36.12
C VAL A 539 -8.44 24.19 -35.40
N PHE A 540 -8.59 24.37 -34.08
CA PHE A 540 -9.46 23.52 -33.29
C PHE A 540 -10.93 23.71 -33.70
N HIS A 541 -11.68 22.61 -33.74
CA HIS A 541 -13.10 22.66 -34.02
C HIS A 541 -13.83 23.59 -33.03
N LYS A 542 -14.86 24.32 -33.48
CA LYS A 542 -15.60 25.28 -32.64
C LYS A 542 -16.19 24.70 -31.36
N ASN A 543 -16.42 23.38 -31.31
CA ASN A 543 -16.90 22.65 -30.14
C ASN A 543 -15.79 21.97 -29.32
N GLN A 544 -14.52 22.26 -29.60
CA GLN A 544 -13.39 21.81 -28.78
C GLN A 544 -13.29 22.71 -27.53
N PHE A 545 -13.85 22.25 -26.42
CA PHE A 545 -13.80 22.95 -25.13
C PHE A 545 -12.62 22.48 -24.26
N GLY A 546 -12.34 21.17 -24.28
CA GLY A 546 -11.20 20.60 -23.56
C GLY A 546 -9.88 21.02 -24.20
N PHE A 547 -8.88 21.31 -23.37
CA PHE A 547 -7.53 21.69 -23.80
C PHE A 547 -7.44 22.99 -24.62
N THR A 548 -8.51 23.79 -24.67
CA THR A 548 -8.54 25.09 -25.34
C THR A 548 -8.41 26.21 -24.30
N ILE A 549 -7.46 27.11 -24.50
CA ILE A 549 -7.26 28.27 -23.60
C ILE A 549 -8.55 29.11 -23.55
N GLY A 550 -8.97 29.49 -22.34
CA GLY A 550 -10.17 30.30 -22.12
C GLY A 550 -11.50 29.54 -22.22
N ARG A 551 -11.47 28.21 -22.34
CA ARG A 551 -12.68 27.36 -22.32
C ARG A 551 -12.59 26.30 -21.22
N SER A 552 -13.76 25.88 -20.75
CA SER A 552 -13.91 24.94 -19.65
C SER A 552 -14.99 23.89 -19.93
N THR A 553 -15.03 22.86 -19.09
CA THR A 553 -16.12 21.87 -19.08
C THR A 553 -17.47 22.52 -18.78
N THR A 554 -17.48 23.64 -18.04
CA THR A 554 -18.68 24.42 -17.77
C THR A 554 -19.20 25.08 -19.04
N ASP A 555 -18.31 25.62 -19.89
CA ASP A 555 -18.69 26.21 -21.17
C ASP A 555 -19.28 25.18 -22.12
N ALA A 556 -18.71 23.95 -22.12
CA ALA A 556 -19.28 22.83 -22.86
C ALA A 556 -20.70 22.50 -22.40
N ALA A 557 -20.92 22.40 -21.09
CA ALA A 557 -22.25 22.13 -20.52
C ALA A 557 -23.26 23.25 -20.85
N ILE A 558 -22.83 24.51 -20.77
CA ILE A 558 -23.65 25.67 -21.16
C ILE A 558 -24.01 25.60 -22.64
N SER A 559 -23.05 25.25 -23.51
CA SER A 559 -23.27 25.10 -24.94
C SER A 559 -24.31 24.03 -25.24
N VAL A 560 -24.20 22.84 -24.61
CA VAL A 560 -25.19 21.76 -24.75
C VAL A 560 -26.56 22.24 -24.28
N ARG A 561 -26.65 22.88 -23.11
CA ARG A 561 -27.91 23.41 -22.58
C ARG A 561 -28.55 24.41 -23.55
N ARG A 562 -27.76 25.32 -24.13
CA ARG A 562 -28.26 26.28 -25.13
C ARG A 562 -28.78 25.59 -26.38
N THR A 563 -28.06 24.59 -26.90
CA THR A 563 -28.51 23.83 -28.07
C THR A 563 -29.84 23.12 -27.81
N VAL A 564 -29.98 22.50 -26.62
CA VAL A 564 -31.23 21.85 -26.21
C VAL A 564 -32.37 22.86 -26.03
N SER A 565 -32.12 24.01 -25.39
CA SER A 565 -33.14 25.06 -25.25
C SER A 565 -33.56 25.69 -26.58
N ILE A 566 -32.68 25.72 -27.59
CA ILE A 566 -33.01 26.18 -28.94
C ILE A 566 -33.82 25.12 -29.69
N SER A 567 -33.54 23.83 -29.50
CA SER A 567 -34.36 22.75 -30.07
C SER A 567 -35.74 22.63 -29.39
N ASP A 568 -35.83 22.97 -28.11
CA ASP A 568 -37.09 22.99 -27.35
C ASP A 568 -37.89 24.29 -27.59
N GLY A 569 -37.27 25.30 -28.23
CA GLY A 569 -37.87 26.58 -28.58
C GLY A 569 -38.89 26.54 -29.72
N ASP A 570 -39.20 25.35 -30.26
CA ASP A 570 -40.34 25.10 -31.16
C ASP A 570 -41.42 24.21 -30.50
N VAL A 571 -41.38 24.08 -29.16
CA VAL A 571 -42.53 23.60 -28.40
C VAL A 571 -42.82 24.61 -27.31
N SER A 572 -43.68 25.56 -27.65
CA SER A 572 -44.42 26.38 -26.69
C SER A 572 -45.08 25.49 -25.64
N LYS A 573 -44.40 25.30 -24.50
CA LYS A 573 -44.85 24.96 -23.15
C LYS A 573 -43.71 24.23 -22.45
N PHE A 574 -43.05 24.90 -21.51
CA PHE A 574 -43.11 24.59 -20.08
C PHE A 574 -42.55 25.76 -19.27
#